data_AF-A0A9N8WYX0-F1
#
_entry.id   AF-A0A9N8WYX0-F1
#
_cell.length_a   1.000
_cell.length_b   1.000
_cell.length_c   1.000
_cell.angle_alpha   90.00
_cell.angle_beta   90.00
_cell.angle_gamma   90.00
#
_symmetry.space_group_name_H-M   'P 1'
#
loop_
_entity.id
_entity.type
_entity.pdbx_description
1 polymer ?
#
loop_
_entity_poly.entity_id
_entity_poly.type
_entity_poly.pdbx_seq_one_letter_code
_entity_poly.pdbx_strand_id
1 'polypeptide(L)'
;MNESETAIMSGRRRDDLTIAQEFLNLGVANVVISLGAKGAFYTNAQGYGHCPAYDVKVEDTTGAGSTVIRANKAAAITIQSLGAQNVIPWSDEIERFDAPEKALNDVNL
;
A
#
# COMPACT_ATOMS: atom_id res chain seq x y z
N MET A 1 -3.05 -1.33 -3.83
CA MET A 1 -3.78 -1.01 -5.07
C MET A 1 -3.01 -1.64 -6.23
N ASN A 2 -3.69 -2.21 -7.23
CA ASN A 2 -3.01 -2.72 -8.43
C ASN A 2 -2.93 -1.64 -9.54
N GLU A 3 -2.10 -1.84 -10.56
CA GLU A 3 -1.90 -0.88 -11.66
C GLU A 3 -3.21 -0.46 -12.36
N SER A 4 -4.12 -1.41 -12.59
CA SER A 4 -5.41 -1.16 -13.27
C SER A 4 -6.37 -0.33 -12.41
N GLU A 5 -6.48 -0.62 -11.12
CA GLU A 5 -7.28 0.14 -10.15
C GLU A 5 -6.73 1.57 -9.97
N THR A 6 -5.41 1.69 -9.98
CA THR A 6 -4.67 2.95 -9.86
C THR A 6 -4.94 3.88 -11.05
N ALA A 7 -4.99 3.33 -12.27
CA ALA A 7 -5.36 4.07 -13.48
C ALA A 7 -6.84 4.50 -13.52
N ILE A 8 -7.75 3.68 -12.97
CA ILE A 8 -9.18 4.02 -12.91
C ILE A 8 -9.44 5.13 -11.89
N MET A 9 -8.80 5.07 -10.72
CA MET A 9 -9.00 6.06 -9.65
C MET A 9 -8.35 7.42 -9.95
N SER A 10 -7.28 7.46 -10.75
CA SER A 10 -6.62 8.71 -11.20
C SER A 10 -7.22 9.32 -12.47
N GLY A 11 -8.10 8.59 -13.17
CA GLY A 11 -8.70 9.04 -14.44
C GLY A 11 -7.70 9.21 -15.60
N ARG A 12 -6.47 8.68 -15.48
CA ARG A 12 -5.39 8.88 -16.46
C ARG A 12 -4.59 7.60 -16.76
N ARG A 13 -3.86 7.62 -17.88
CA ARG A 13 -3.04 6.50 -18.37
C ARG A 13 -1.70 6.42 -17.63
N ARG A 14 -1.52 5.32 -16.89
CA ARG A 14 -0.26 4.56 -16.65
C ARG A 14 1.02 5.37 -16.43
N ASP A 15 1.07 6.17 -15.38
CA ASP A 15 2.35 6.54 -14.77
C ASP A 15 2.25 6.41 -13.24
N ASP A 16 2.85 5.34 -12.72
CA ASP A 16 2.73 4.96 -11.30
C ASP A 16 3.23 6.07 -10.36
N LEU A 17 4.24 6.85 -10.80
CA LEU A 17 4.77 7.99 -10.06
C LEU A 17 3.77 9.14 -10.01
N THR A 18 3.21 9.55 -11.16
CA THR A 18 2.22 10.63 -11.21
C THR A 18 1.00 10.28 -10.37
N ILE A 19 0.52 9.04 -10.47
CA ILE A 19 -0.67 8.62 -9.73
C ILE A 19 -0.37 8.53 -8.23
N ALA A 20 0.76 7.97 -7.84
CA ALA A 20 1.12 7.91 -6.43
C ALA A 20 1.29 9.31 -5.82
N GLN A 21 1.83 10.26 -6.59
CA GLN A 21 1.93 11.66 -6.18
C GLN A 21 0.56 12.34 -6.04
N GLU A 22 -0.41 12.04 -6.91
CA GLU A 22 -1.79 12.52 -6.77
C GLU A 22 -2.41 12.01 -5.47
N PHE A 23 -2.22 10.73 -5.10
CA PHE A 23 -2.69 10.21 -3.81
C PHE A 23 -2.02 10.89 -2.61
N LEU A 24 -0.72 11.19 -2.69
CA LEU A 24 -0.05 12.01 -1.67
C LEU A 24 -0.69 13.40 -1.54
N ASN A 25 -1.01 14.04 -2.67
CA ASN A 25 -1.66 15.35 -2.70
C ASN A 25 -3.10 15.30 -2.15
N LEU A 26 -3.77 14.14 -2.23
CA LEU A 26 -5.07 13.89 -1.60
C LEU A 26 -4.98 13.59 -0.10
N GLY A 27 -3.78 13.71 0.51
CA GLY A 27 -3.57 13.54 1.95
C GLY A 27 -3.27 12.10 2.38
N VAL A 28 -3.06 11.18 1.44
CA VAL A 28 -2.63 9.81 1.75
C VAL A 28 -1.18 9.85 2.24
N ALA A 29 -0.92 9.34 3.44
CA ALA A 29 0.42 9.42 4.03
C ALA A 29 1.44 8.46 3.38
N ASN A 30 0.99 7.28 2.93
CA ASN A 30 1.82 6.25 2.34
C ASN A 30 1.06 5.58 1.20
N VAL A 31 1.68 5.45 0.04
CA VAL A 31 1.10 4.80 -1.15
C VAL A 31 1.96 3.60 -1.53
N VAL A 32 1.32 2.45 -1.73
CA VAL A 32 1.96 1.21 -2.20
C VAL A 32 1.19 0.67 -3.40
N ILE A 33 1.88 0.51 -4.53
CA ILE A 33 1.36 0.02 -5.80
C ILE A 33 2.01 -1.33 -6.11
N SER A 34 1.20 -2.38 -6.29
CA SER A 34 1.71 -3.68 -6.73
C SER A 34 1.89 -3.70 -8.25
N LEU A 35 3.08 -4.10 -8.71
CA LEU A 35 3.47 -4.17 -10.13
C LEU A 35 3.61 -5.63 -10.62
N GLY A 36 3.05 -6.58 -9.89
CA GLY A 36 3.11 -8.01 -10.21
C GLY A 36 4.55 -8.52 -10.30
N ALA A 37 4.94 -9.08 -11.45
CA ALA A 37 6.28 -9.62 -11.70
C ALA A 37 7.41 -8.58 -11.63
N LYS A 38 7.09 -7.27 -11.64
CA LYS A 38 8.09 -6.22 -11.43
C LYS A 38 8.34 -5.94 -9.95
N GLY A 39 7.42 -6.33 -9.07
CA GLY A 39 7.52 -6.12 -7.62
C GLY A 39 6.48 -5.13 -7.11
N ALA A 40 6.91 -4.17 -6.31
CA ALA A 40 6.06 -3.12 -5.77
C ALA A 40 6.77 -1.76 -5.77
N PHE A 41 6.01 -0.71 -6.03
CA PHE A 41 6.44 0.67 -5.88
C PHE A 41 5.83 1.26 -4.61
N TYR A 42 6.60 2.07 -3.86
CA TYR A 42 6.09 2.79 -2.71
C TYR A 42 6.53 4.25 -2.74
N THR A 43 5.70 5.13 -2.16
CA THR A 43 6.03 6.54 -1.96
C THR A 43 5.35 7.11 -0.71
N ASN A 44 5.99 8.09 -0.10
CA ASN A 44 5.49 8.88 1.02
C ASN A 44 6.15 10.27 1.02
N ALA A 45 5.84 11.09 2.04
CA ALA A 45 6.41 12.44 2.18
C ALA A 45 7.94 12.47 2.35
N GLN A 46 8.57 11.35 2.70
CA GLN A 46 10.03 11.25 2.91
C GLN A 46 10.76 10.77 1.64
N GLY A 47 10.07 10.10 0.72
CA GLY A 47 10.65 9.63 -0.54
C GLY A 47 9.88 8.49 -1.18
N TYR A 48 10.46 7.91 -2.22
CA TYR A 48 9.90 6.82 -3.00
C TYR A 48 10.93 5.73 -3.27
N GLY A 49 10.46 4.53 -3.64
CA GLY A 49 11.34 3.42 -3.98
C GLY A 49 10.63 2.29 -4.70
N HIS A 50 11.44 1.36 -5.22
CA HIS A 50 10.98 0.16 -5.91
C HIS A 50 11.54 -1.07 -5.20
N CYS A 51 10.66 -1.97 -4.80
CA CYS A 51 11.00 -3.27 -4.24
C CYS A 51 10.83 -4.31 -5.35
N PRO A 52 11.93 -4.88 -5.91
CA PRO A 52 11.84 -5.85 -6.99
C PRO A 52 11.14 -7.13 -6.54
N ALA A 53 10.39 -7.77 -7.44
CA ALA A 53 9.82 -9.09 -7.16
C ALA A 53 10.91 -10.15 -7.01
N TYR A 54 10.64 -11.16 -6.18
CA TYR A 54 11.42 -12.38 -6.19
C TYR A 54 11.16 -13.17 -7.47
N ASP A 55 12.22 -13.70 -8.07
CA ASP A 55 12.12 -14.58 -9.23
C ASP A 55 11.59 -15.95 -8.79
N VAL A 56 10.26 -16.13 -8.94
CA VAL A 56 9.55 -17.34 -8.56
C VAL A 56 8.64 -17.77 -9.71
N LYS A 57 8.44 -19.08 -9.85
CA LYS A 57 7.47 -19.62 -10.81
C LYS A 57 6.06 -19.24 -10.36
N VAL A 58 5.37 -18.42 -11.17
CA VAL A 58 3.99 -18.01 -10.91
C VAL A 58 3.05 -19.08 -11.45
N GLU A 59 2.38 -19.80 -10.56
CA GLU A 59 1.36 -20.80 -10.91
C GLU A 59 -0.04 -20.18 -10.92
N ASP A 60 -0.35 -19.32 -9.94
CA ASP A 60 -1.64 -18.64 -9.79
C ASP A 60 -1.45 -17.29 -9.08
N THR A 61 -2.13 -16.25 -9.55
CA THR A 61 -2.13 -14.90 -8.96
C THR A 61 -3.36 -14.63 -8.08
N THR A 62 -4.28 -15.60 -7.98
CA THR A 62 -5.48 -15.50 -7.15
C THR A 62 -5.09 -15.25 -5.69
N GLY A 63 -5.59 -14.15 -5.11
CA GLY A 63 -5.28 -13.75 -3.75
C GLY A 63 -4.02 -12.88 -3.57
N ALA A 64 -3.22 -12.64 -4.62
CA ALA A 64 -2.06 -11.75 -4.50
C ALA A 64 -2.45 -10.34 -4.01
N GLY A 65 -3.60 -9.83 -4.47
CA GLY A 65 -4.15 -8.54 -4.02
C GLY A 65 -4.54 -8.52 -2.54
N SER A 66 -5.22 -9.56 -2.04
CA SER A 66 -5.60 -9.65 -0.62
C SER A 66 -4.39 -9.83 0.29
N THR A 67 -3.35 -10.53 -0.17
CA THR A 67 -2.07 -10.63 0.54
C THR A 67 -1.39 -9.27 0.69
N VAL A 68 -1.40 -8.43 -0.35
CA VAL A 68 -0.84 -7.06 -0.27
C VAL A 68 -1.62 -6.20 0.74
N ILE A 69 -2.95 -6.26 0.72
CA ILE A 69 -3.78 -5.53 1.70
C ILE A 69 -3.45 -5.99 3.13
N ARG A 70 -3.37 -7.32 3.34
CA ARG A 70 -3.05 -7.91 4.63
C ARG A 70 -1.67 -7.49 5.15
N ALA A 71 -0.66 -7.48 4.27
CA ALA A 71 0.68 -7.03 4.61
C ALA A 71 0.71 -5.54 5.02
N ASN A 72 -0.02 -4.68 4.30
CA ASN A 72 -0.12 -3.26 4.65
C ASN A 72 -0.80 -3.05 6.01
N LYS A 73 -1.87 -3.79 6.32
CA LYS A 73 -2.51 -3.76 7.65
C LYS A 73 -1.53 -4.18 8.75
N ALA A 74 -0.80 -5.27 8.54
CA ALA A 74 0.20 -5.75 9.50
C ALA A 74 1.31 -4.71 9.75
N ALA A 75 1.83 -4.08 8.69
CA ALA A 75 2.84 -3.02 8.80
C ALA A 75 2.31 -1.79 9.56
N ALA A 76 1.05 -1.41 9.33
CA ALA A 76 0.42 -0.29 10.04
C ALA A 76 0.26 -0.57 11.54
N ILE A 77 -0.10 -1.79 11.93
CA ILE A 77 -0.20 -2.20 13.35
C ILE A 77 1.18 -2.24 14.00
N THR A 78 2.18 -2.74 13.26
CA THR A 78 3.57 -2.86 13.71
C THR A 78 4.14 -1.50 14.17
N ILE A 79 3.89 -0.43 13.42
CA ILE A 79 4.41 0.90 13.77
C ILE A 79 3.65 1.61 14.90
N GLN A 80 2.49 1.10 15.33
CA GLN A 80 1.69 1.68 16.43
C GLN A 80 2.19 1.24 17.81
N SER A 81 3.05 0.22 17.89
CA SER A 81 3.52 -0.35 19.15
C SER A 81 4.94 0.12 19.50
N LEU A 82 5.15 0.56 20.75
CA LEU A 82 6.48 0.89 21.26
C LEU A 82 7.25 -0.38 21.65
N GLY A 83 8.36 -0.65 20.96
CA GLY A 83 9.35 -1.68 21.31
C GLY A 83 9.23 -2.96 20.47
N ALA A 84 10.36 -3.37 19.87
CA ALA A 84 10.47 -4.41 18.83
C ALA A 84 10.05 -5.85 19.21
N GLN A 85 9.74 -6.14 20.47
CA GLN A 85 9.59 -7.52 20.96
C GLN A 85 8.19 -8.13 20.80
N ASN A 86 7.12 -7.32 20.72
CA ASN A 86 5.71 -7.79 20.60
C ASN A 86 4.98 -7.18 19.38
N VAL A 87 5.70 -6.92 18.29
CA VAL A 87 5.22 -6.02 17.24
C VAL A 87 4.51 -6.73 16.09
N ILE A 88 4.75 -8.03 15.91
CA ILE A 88 4.11 -8.78 14.83
C ILE A 88 2.67 -9.12 15.24
N PRO A 89 1.66 -8.59 14.53
CA PRO A 89 0.27 -8.81 14.91
C PRO A 89 -0.21 -10.23 14.57
N TRP A 90 -1.15 -10.73 15.37
CA TRP A 90 -1.84 -11.98 15.12
C TRP A 90 -2.76 -11.89 13.90
N SER A 91 -3.09 -13.05 13.35
CA SER A 91 -3.91 -13.16 12.13
C SER A 91 -5.25 -12.42 12.26
N ASP A 92 -5.92 -12.60 13.39
CA ASP A 92 -7.22 -12.00 13.70
C ASP A 92 -7.12 -10.50 14.00
N GLU A 93 -6.01 -10.03 14.55
CA GLU A 93 -5.75 -8.60 14.73
C GLU A 93 -5.63 -7.88 13.38
N ILE A 94 -4.94 -8.48 12.41
CA ILE A 94 -4.84 -7.93 11.05
C ILE A 94 -6.22 -7.89 10.36
N GLU A 95 -7.05 -8.91 10.59
CA GLU A 95 -8.40 -8.99 9.99
C GLU A 95 -9.36 -7.96 10.59
N ARG A 96 -9.27 -7.71 11.90
CA ARG A 96 -10.08 -6.74 12.63
C ARG A 96 -9.60 -5.30 12.46
N PHE A 97 -8.38 -5.08 11.95
CA PHE A 97 -7.85 -3.74 11.77
C PHE A 97 -8.49 -3.07 10.56
N ASP A 98 -9.29 -2.04 10.82
CA ASP A 98 -9.71 -1.07 9.82
C ASP A 98 -8.94 0.23 10.04
N ALA A 99 -8.33 0.72 8.96
CA ALA A 99 -7.59 1.97 9.02
C ALA A 99 -8.59 3.10 9.38
N PRO A 100 -8.27 3.96 10.35
CA PRO A 100 -9.13 5.08 10.68
C PRO A 100 -9.32 5.95 9.43
N GLU A 101 -10.56 6.26 9.07
CA GLU A 101 -10.84 7.23 8.01
C GLU A 101 -10.22 8.57 8.41
N LYS A 102 -9.23 9.05 7.65
CA LYS A 102 -8.96 10.48 7.60
C LYS A 102 -9.97 11.08 6.64
N ALA A 103 -10.85 11.95 7.15
CA ALA A 103 -11.73 12.72 6.30
C ALA A 103 -10.87 13.51 5.30
N LEU A 104 -11.19 13.40 4.01
CA LEU A 104 -10.59 14.22 2.94
C LEU A 104 -10.72 15.74 3.19
N ASN A 105 -11.52 16.14 4.17
CA ASN A 105 -11.75 17.54 4.55
C ASN A 105 -10.65 18.12 5.48
N ASP A 106 -9.75 17.30 6.02
CA ASP A 106 -8.64 17.78 6.86
C ASP A 106 -7.39 18.17 6.05
N VAL A 107 -7.46 18.05 4.72
CA VAL A 107 -6.41 18.47 3.79
C VAL A 107 -6.77 19.88 3.31
N ASN A 108 -6.27 20.91 4.00
CA ASN A 108 -6.40 22.30 3.54
C ASN A 108 -5.73 22.44 2.16
N LEU A 109 -6.56 22.65 1.13
CA LEU A 109 -6.18 23.14 -0.20
C LEU A 109 -5.58 24.55 -0.14
#